data_AF-A0AAV8WW77-F1
#
_entry.id   AF-A0AAV8WW77-F1
#
_cell.length_a   1.000
_cell.length_b   1.000
_cell.length_c   1.000
_cell.angle_alpha   90.00
_cell.angle_beta   90.00
_cell.angle_gamma   90.00
#
_symmetry.space_group_name_H-M   'P 1'
#
loop_
_entity.id
_entity.type
_entity.pdbx_description
1 polymer ?
#
loop_
_entity_poly.entity_id
_entity_poly.type
_entity_poly.pdbx_seq_one_letter_code
_entity_poly.pdbx_strand_id
1 'polypeptide(L)'
;MSFTQFIIYENVNDILNIIVQYTNQKICSARQKYSAESAAFFETSLEGIKALLGLYILAGALKDNHLATKTMFDTTFCGTRYKATMSQ
;
A
#
# COMPACT_ATOMS: atom_id res chain seq x y z
N MET A 1 -17.58 16.37 -15.93
CA MET A 1 -16.76 15.15 -15.76
C MET A 1 -16.67 14.48 -17.13
N SER A 2 -15.47 14.32 -17.70
CA SER A 2 -15.33 13.81 -19.07
C SER A 2 -15.59 12.30 -19.15
N PHE A 3 -16.15 11.81 -20.25
CA PHE A 3 -16.41 10.38 -20.49
C PHE A 3 -15.14 9.50 -20.38
N THR A 4 -13.97 10.08 -20.66
CA THR A 4 -12.65 9.45 -20.46
C THR A 4 -12.27 9.26 -18.99
N GLN A 5 -12.72 10.15 -18.09
CA GLN A 5 -12.53 9.96 -16.65
C GLN A 5 -13.37 8.79 -16.13
N PHE A 6 -14.53 8.50 -16.73
CA PHE A 6 -15.41 7.41 -16.29
C PHE A 6 -14.84 6.02 -16.64
N ILE A 7 -14.37 5.83 -17.88
CA ILE A 7 -13.85 4.53 -18.34
C ILE A 7 -12.53 4.13 -17.63
N ILE A 8 -11.64 5.09 -17.36
CA ILE A 8 -10.40 4.80 -16.64
C ILE A 8 -10.69 4.47 -15.17
N TYR A 9 -11.66 5.15 -14.54
CA TYR A 9 -11.93 4.96 -13.11
C TYR A 9 -12.69 3.67 -12.78
N GLU A 10 -13.59 3.22 -13.66
CA GLU A 10 -14.26 1.91 -13.48
C GLU A 10 -13.25 0.76 -13.57
N ASN A 11 -12.40 0.75 -14.62
CA ASN A 11 -11.46 -0.35 -14.84
C ASN A 11 -10.35 -0.42 -13.76
N VAL A 12 -9.95 0.73 -13.20
CA VAL A 12 -8.92 0.77 -12.16
C VAL A 12 -9.39 0.08 -10.87
N ASN A 13 -10.65 0.24 -10.45
CA ASN A 13 -11.11 -0.43 -9.24
C ASN A 13 -11.14 -1.96 -9.41
N ASP A 14 -11.49 -2.46 -10.60
CA ASP A 14 -11.45 -3.90 -10.89
C ASP A 14 -10.02 -4.46 -10.80
N ILE A 15 -9.05 -3.75 -11.37
CA ILE A 15 -7.63 -4.12 -11.26
C ILE A 15 -7.18 -4.12 -9.79
N LEU A 16 -7.56 -3.10 -9.02
CA LEU A 16 -7.20 -3.02 -7.60
C LEU A 16 -7.86 -4.15 -6.79
N ASN A 17 -9.09 -4.53 -7.10
CA ASN A 17 -9.77 -5.66 -6.46
C ASN A 17 -9.06 -6.99 -6.76
N ILE A 18 -8.58 -7.18 -7.98
CA ILE A 18 -7.74 -8.35 -8.34
C ILE A 18 -6.45 -8.36 -7.50
N ILE A 19 -5.79 -7.20 -7.36
CA ILE A 19 -4.57 -7.08 -6.55
C ILE A 19 -4.87 -7.44 -5.09
N VAL A 20 -5.95 -6.92 -4.51
CA VAL A 20 -6.37 -7.22 -3.13
C VAL A 20 -6.59 -8.72 -2.96
N GLN A 21 -7.36 -9.35 -3.86
CA GLN A 21 -7.66 -10.77 -3.81
C GLN A 21 -6.39 -11.64 -3.78
N TYR A 22 -5.50 -11.48 -4.76
CA TYR A 22 -4.29 -12.30 -4.83
C TYR A 22 -3.27 -11.97 -3.73
N THR A 23 -3.22 -10.72 -3.28
CA THR A 23 -2.41 -10.33 -2.12
C THR A 23 -2.89 -11.04 -0.86
N ASN A 24 -4.21 -11.05 -0.60
CA ASN A 24 -4.79 -11.72 0.56
C ASN A 24 -4.61 -13.23 0.52
N GLN A 25 -4.72 -13.87 -0.65
CA GLN A 25 -4.39 -15.29 -0.80
C GLN A 25 -2.94 -15.59 -0.39
N LYS A 26 -1.99 -14.74 -0.78
CA LYS A 26 -0.59 -14.88 -0.35
C LYS A 26 -0.39 -14.60 1.13
N ILE A 27 -1.03 -13.57 1.69
CA ILE A 27 -0.96 -13.27 3.13
C ILE A 27 -1.49 -14.44 3.94
N CYS A 28 -2.64 -15.01 3.58
CA CYS A 28 -3.21 -16.17 4.25
C CYS A 28 -2.27 -17.38 4.18
N SER A 29 -1.71 -17.66 3.01
CA SER A 29 -0.73 -18.74 2.82
C SER A 29 0.56 -18.53 3.64
N ALA A 30 1.02 -17.28 3.76
CA ALA A 30 2.20 -16.94 4.55
C ALA A 30 1.92 -17.00 6.06
N ARG A 31 0.73 -16.56 6.50
CA ARG A 31 0.32 -16.55 7.91
C ARG A 31 0.37 -17.95 8.52
N GLN A 32 0.02 -18.99 7.76
CA GLN A 32 0.09 -20.38 8.21
C GLN A 32 1.49 -20.81 8.68
N LYS A 33 2.56 -20.11 8.26
CA LYS A 33 3.94 -20.40 8.65
C LYS A 33 4.36 -19.74 9.97
N TYR A 34 3.53 -18.86 10.53
CA TYR A 34 3.82 -18.11 11.74
C TYR A 34 2.84 -18.51 12.86
N SER A 35 3.37 -18.85 14.03
CA SER A 35 2.58 -19.29 15.18
C SER A 35 1.95 -18.14 15.97
N ALA A 36 2.43 -16.92 15.78
CA ALA A 36 1.95 -15.73 16.49
C ALA A 36 1.07 -14.88 15.58
N GLU A 37 -0.11 -14.49 16.08
CA GLU A 37 -0.92 -13.46 15.45
C GLU A 37 -0.21 -12.11 15.57
N SER A 38 0.08 -11.48 14.44
CA SER A 38 0.60 -10.12 14.37
C SER A 38 -0.24 -9.32 13.40
N ALA A 39 -0.45 -8.05 13.74
CA ALA A 39 -1.24 -7.14 12.93
C ALA A 39 -0.66 -6.95 11.51
N ALA A 40 0.65 -7.18 11.35
CA ALA A 40 1.34 -7.13 10.06
C ALA A 40 0.91 -8.24 9.09
N PHE A 41 0.24 -9.30 9.57
CA PHE A 41 -0.24 -10.41 8.73
C PHE A 41 -1.75 -10.37 8.52
N PHE A 42 -2.45 -9.28 8.85
CA PHE A 42 -3.86 -9.11 8.49
C PHE A 42 -4.04 -8.97 6.98
N GLU A 43 -5.21 -9.37 6.51
CA GLU A 43 -5.59 -9.17 5.11
C GLU A 43 -5.63 -7.67 4.79
N THR A 44 -5.20 -7.32 3.59
CA THR A 44 -5.28 -5.96 3.08
C THR A 44 -6.67 -5.66 2.54
N SER A 45 -7.04 -4.38 2.53
CA SER A 45 -8.26 -3.88 1.91
C SER A 45 -7.94 -3.06 0.66
N LEU A 46 -8.98 -2.69 -0.09
CA LEU A 46 -8.85 -1.78 -1.22
C LEU A 46 -8.24 -0.45 -0.81
N GLU A 47 -8.64 0.08 0.35
CA GLU A 47 -8.10 1.30 0.96
C GLU A 47 -6.62 1.12 1.33
N GLY A 48 -6.25 -0.03 1.88
CA GLY A 48 -4.86 -0.37 2.18
C GLY A 48 -3.96 -0.35 0.94
N ILE A 49 -4.41 -0.96 -0.16
CA ILE A 49 -3.70 -0.93 -1.44
C ILE A 49 -3.64 0.50 -2.00
N LYS A 50 -4.74 1.27 -1.95
CA LYS A 50 -4.76 2.68 -2.40
C LYS A 50 -3.81 3.54 -1.57
N ALA A 51 -3.74 3.33 -0.26
CA ALA A 51 -2.82 4.02 0.64
C ALA A 51 -1.35 3.71 0.29
N LEU A 52 -1.02 2.42 0.06
CA LEU A 52 0.30 2.00 -0.37
C LEU A 52 0.71 2.62 -1.71
N LEU A 53 -0.19 2.61 -2.70
CA LEU A 53 0.05 3.26 -3.99
C LEU A 53 0.26 4.77 -3.83
N GLY A 54 -0.50 5.42 -2.94
CA GLY A 54 -0.31 6.82 -2.57
C GLY A 54 1.09 7.08 -2.03
N LEU A 55 1.63 6.20 -1.17
CA LEU A 55 3.00 6.30 -0.67
C LEU A 55 4.05 6.14 -1.78
N TYR A 56 3.83 5.25 -2.75
CA TYR A 56 4.74 5.11 -3.89
C TYR A 56 4.74 6.35 -4.79
N ILE A 57 3.56 6.92 -5.07
CA ILE A 57 3.43 8.17 -5.82
C ILE A 57 4.14 9.31 -5.07
N LEU A 58 3.92 9.42 -3.75
CA LEU A 58 4.58 10.41 -2.90
C LEU A 58 6.11 10.25 -2.92
N ALA A 59 6.61 9.02 -2.73
CA ALA A 59 8.04 8.74 -2.76
C ALA A 59 8.68 9.07 -4.11
N GLY A 60 7.98 8.79 -5.22
CA GLY A 60 8.41 9.19 -6.56
C GLY A 60 8.42 10.71 -6.74
N ALA A 61 7.38 11.41 -6.27
CA ALA A 61 7.29 12.87 -6.35
C ALA A 61 8.40 13.58 -5.55
N LEU A 62 8.77 13.03 -4.39
CA LEU A 62 9.85 13.55 -3.54
C LEU A 62 11.24 13.02 -3.91
N LYS A 63 11.33 12.07 -4.86
CA LYS A 63 12.56 11.34 -5.21
C LYS A 63 13.17 10.56 -4.05
N ASP A 64 12.35 10.18 -3.08
CA ASP A 64 12.69 9.30 -1.96
C ASP A 64 12.67 7.80 -2.37
N ASN A 65 12.36 7.48 -3.64
CA ASN A 65 12.14 6.11 -4.12
C ASN A 65 13.36 5.17 -4.03
N HIS A 66 14.57 5.73 -3.88
CA HIS A 66 15.81 4.97 -3.63
C HIS A 66 16.26 4.99 -2.17
N LEU A 67 15.53 5.71 -1.32
CA LEU A 67 15.82 5.80 0.10
C LEU A 67 15.42 4.49 0.79
N ALA A 68 16.21 4.06 1.77
CA ALA A 68 15.83 2.91 2.58
C ALA A 68 14.52 3.19 3.31
N THR A 69 13.61 2.21 3.36
CA THR A 69 12.32 2.34 4.07
C THR A 69 12.50 2.73 5.53
N LYS A 70 13.56 2.25 6.19
CA LYS A 70 13.89 2.68 7.56
C LYS A 70 14.04 4.20 7.68
N THR A 71 14.67 4.85 6.71
CA THR A 71 14.85 6.30 6.69
C THR A 71 13.58 7.02 6.24
N MET A 72 12.80 6.42 5.32
CA MET A 72 11.50 6.97 4.92
C MET A 72 10.51 7.03 6.09
N PHE A 73 10.47 6.00 6.94
CA PHE A 73 9.54 5.93 8.08
C PHE A 73 10.11 6.54 9.37
N ASP A 74 11.34 7.06 9.35
CA ASP A 74 11.93 7.82 10.45
C ASP A 74 11.39 9.25 10.46
N THR A 75 10.72 9.60 11.55
CA THR A 75 10.07 10.90 11.72
C THR A 75 11.04 12.07 11.81
N THR A 76 12.33 11.81 12.07
CA THR A 76 13.38 12.81 12.13
C THR A 76 13.81 13.27 10.74
N PHE A 77 13.86 12.35 9.77
CA PHE A 77 14.32 12.64 8.41
C PHE A 77 13.16 12.99 7.46
N CYS A 78 12.06 12.24 7.55
CA CYS A 78 10.96 12.35 6.60
C CYS A 78 9.66 12.89 7.23
N GLY A 79 9.72 13.34 8.49
CA GLY A 79 8.53 13.78 9.21
C GLY A 79 7.50 12.65 9.33
N THR A 80 6.21 13.01 9.44
CA THR A 80 5.15 12.03 9.71
C THR A 80 4.51 11.45 8.46
N ARG A 81 4.85 11.90 7.25
CA ARG A 81 4.10 11.60 6.00
C ARG A 81 3.94 10.10 5.70
N TYR A 82 5.01 9.32 5.82
CA TYR A 82 4.97 7.87 5.59
C TYR A 82 4.31 7.15 6.77
N LYS A 83 4.75 7.47 7.99
CA LYS A 83 4.29 6.83 9.25
C LYS A 83 2.83 7.10 9.60
N ALA A 84 2.28 8.25 9.17
CA ALA A 84 0.88 8.59 9.37
C ALA A 84 -0.07 7.77 8.49
N THR A 85 0.45 7.19 7.40
CA THR A 85 -0.35 6.40 6.46
C THR A 85 -0.32 4.92 6.83
N MET A 86 0.87 4.36 7.08
CA MET A 86 1.06 2.96 7.46
C MET A 86 2.28 2.81 8.40
N SER A 87 2.40 1.69 9.10
CA SER A 87 3.63 1.33 9.81
C SER A 87 4.70 0.81 8.83
N GLN A 88 5.98 0.92 9.23
CA GLN A 88 7.11 0.33 8.48
C GLN A 88 7.03 -1.21 8.47
#